data_AF-A0AAW1C3J7-F1
#
_entry.id   AF-A0AAW1C3J7-F1
#
_cell.length_a   1.000
_cell.length_b   1.000
_cell.length_c   1.000
_cell.angle_alpha   90.00
_cell.angle_beta   90.00
_cell.angle_gamma   90.00
#
_symmetry.space_group_name_H-M   'P 1'
#
loop_
_entity.id
_entity.type
_entity.pdbx_description
1 polymer ?
#
loop_
_entity_poly.entity_id
_entity_poly.type
_entity_poly.pdbx_seq_one_letter_code
_entity_poly.pdbx_strand_id
1 'polypeptide(L)'
;MNPSQEIMGPFGPLAICYKNATSRALRRKREFIPEEKKDTVYWEKRQKNNESAKRSREKRQFSYFAIESQMAALQEENFHLRWELQHLKARCGLLNHIPEQPNASVNSLFCTQEIQDSLDKKALDCLSYDFWVT
;
A
#
# COMPACT_ATOMS: atom_id res chain seq x y z
N MET A 1 -19.34 18.49 35.69
CA MET A 1 -18.15 17.72 35.27
C MET A 1 -18.28 17.49 33.78
N ASN A 2 -17.28 17.95 33.02
CA ASN A 2 -17.32 18.12 31.57
C ASN A 2 -16.88 16.81 30.89
N PRO A 3 -17.67 16.22 29.98
CA PRO A 3 -17.29 14.99 29.30
C PRO A 3 -16.28 15.30 28.19
N SER A 4 -15.09 14.71 28.34
CA SER A 4 -14.13 14.33 27.29
C SER A 4 -13.99 15.26 26.09
N GLN A 5 -13.01 16.15 26.17
CA GLN A 5 -12.41 16.77 24.99
C GLN A 5 -11.60 15.71 24.23
N GLU A 6 -12.16 15.15 23.16
CA GLU A 6 -11.39 14.42 22.16
C GLU A 6 -10.72 15.44 21.23
N ILE A 7 -9.41 15.60 21.37
CA ILE A 7 -8.58 16.37 20.45
C ILE A 7 -8.46 15.56 19.16
N MET A 8 -9.28 15.89 18.15
CA MET A 8 -9.12 15.37 16.79
C MET A 8 -7.92 16.07 16.13
N GLY A 9 -6.76 15.41 16.15
CA GLY A 9 -5.66 15.74 15.24
C GLY A 9 -6.02 15.39 13.78
N PRO A 10 -5.36 16.00 12.79
CA PRO A 10 -5.65 15.77 11.36
C PRO A 10 -5.21 14.38 10.87
N PHE A 11 -4.50 13.62 11.69
CA PHE A 11 -4.14 12.22 11.47
C PHE A 11 -4.93 11.34 12.45
N GLY A 12 -6.24 11.22 12.22
CA GLY A 12 -7.07 10.25 12.90
C GLY A 12 -6.56 8.82 12.68
N PRO A 13 -6.91 7.86 13.54
CA PRO A 13 -6.41 6.49 13.46
C PRO A 13 -6.71 5.93 12.07
N LEU A 14 -5.65 5.45 11.40
CA LEU A 14 -5.64 4.71 10.15
C LEU A 14 -7.00 4.04 9.93
N ALA A 15 -7.74 4.48 8.92
CA ALA A 15 -9.01 3.89 8.52
C ALA A 15 -8.76 2.49 7.93
N ILE A 16 -8.32 1.56 8.78
CA ILE A 16 -8.57 0.15 8.59
C ILE A 16 -10.08 0.05 8.51
N CYS A 17 -10.52 -0.32 7.34
CA CYS A 17 -11.90 -0.46 6.95
C CYS A 17 -12.63 -1.42 7.91
N TYR A 18 -13.17 -0.90 9.03
CA TYR A 18 -14.17 -1.57 9.87
C TYR A 18 -15.48 -1.65 9.06
N LYS A 19 -15.51 -2.48 8.00
CA LYS A 19 -16.80 -2.95 7.49
C LYS A 19 -17.31 -3.93 8.53
N ASN A 20 -18.15 -3.41 9.42
CA ASN A 20 -19.17 -4.10 10.20
C ASN A 20 -19.05 -5.62 10.13
N ALA A 21 -18.48 -6.23 11.18
CA ALA A 21 -18.42 -7.68 11.34
C ALA A 21 -19.82 -8.34 11.26
N THR A 22 -20.89 -7.57 11.50
CA THR A 22 -22.30 -7.97 11.28
C THR A 22 -22.64 -8.29 9.82
N SER A 23 -21.93 -7.74 8.83
CA SER A 23 -22.16 -8.03 7.41
C SER A 23 -21.67 -9.41 6.97
N ARG A 24 -20.72 -10.01 7.70
CA ARG A 24 -20.26 -11.39 7.42
C ARG A 24 -21.29 -12.44 7.77
N ALA A 25 -22.13 -12.18 8.78
CA ALA A 25 -23.19 -13.08 9.24
C ALA A 25 -24.41 -13.12 8.29
N LEU A 26 -24.58 -12.12 7.42
CA LEU A 26 -25.68 -12.03 6.45
C LEU A 26 -25.29 -12.48 5.03
N ARG A 27 -24.09 -13.03 4.84
CA ARG A 27 -23.69 -13.53 3.52
C ARG A 27 -24.42 -14.83 3.25
N ARG A 28 -25.25 -14.84 2.19
CA ARG A 28 -25.92 -16.06 1.70
C ARG A 28 -24.88 -17.17 1.55
N LYS A 29 -25.23 -18.36 2.05
CA LYS A 29 -24.41 -19.55 1.91
C LYS A 29 -24.12 -19.76 0.42
N ARG A 30 -22.85 -19.94 0.07
CA ARG A 30 -22.44 -20.18 -1.32
C ARG A 30 -22.94 -21.56 -1.73
N GLU A 31 -23.91 -21.61 -2.62
CA GLU A 31 -24.30 -22.86 -3.27
C GLU A 31 -23.48 -23.06 -4.53
N PHE A 32 -22.87 -24.23 -4.66
CA PHE A 32 -22.15 -24.61 -5.86
C PHE A 32 -23.16 -25.10 -6.91
N ILE A 33 -23.01 -24.65 -8.15
CA ILE A 33 -23.86 -25.11 -9.25
C ILE A 33 -23.39 -26.52 -9.62
N PRO A 34 -24.27 -27.55 -9.60
CA PRO A 34 -23.94 -28.91 -10.04
C PRO A 34 -23.35 -28.93 -11.46
N GLU A 35 -22.51 -29.92 -11.75
CA GLU A 35 -21.79 -30.00 -13.03
C GLU A 35 -22.77 -30.04 -14.22
N GLU A 36 -23.91 -30.72 -14.05
CA GLU A 36 -24.92 -30.91 -15.07
C GLU A 36 -25.65 -29.61 -15.45
N LYS A 37 -25.49 -28.54 -14.67
CA LYS A 37 -26.14 -27.22 -14.87
C LYS A 37 -25.16 -26.12 -15.29
N LYS A 38 -23.91 -26.47 -15.63
CA LYS A 38 -22.91 -25.52 -16.10
C LYS A 38 -23.06 -25.26 -17.59
N ASP A 39 -24.03 -24.41 -17.92
CA ASP A 39 -24.29 -24.00 -19.30
C ASP A 39 -23.29 -22.95 -19.79
N THR A 40 -23.33 -22.62 -21.08
CA THR A 40 -22.52 -21.55 -21.70
C THR A 40 -22.65 -20.21 -20.98
N VAL A 41 -23.89 -19.84 -20.61
CA VAL A 41 -24.18 -18.61 -19.85
C VAL A 41 -23.53 -18.61 -18.46
N TYR A 42 -23.36 -19.77 -17.82
CA TYR A 42 -22.63 -19.87 -16.56
C TYR A 42 -21.14 -19.59 -16.76
N TRP A 43 -20.54 -20.18 -17.79
CA TRP A 43 -19.12 -19.98 -18.11
C TRP A 43 -18.79 -18.53 -18.45
N GLU A 44 -19.63 -17.84 -19.22
CA GLU A 44 -19.48 -16.41 -19.51
C GLU A 44 -19.52 -15.55 -18.23
N LYS A 45 -20.49 -15.82 -17.34
CA LYS A 45 -20.58 -15.14 -16.03
C LYS A 45 -19.37 -15.44 -15.15
N ARG A 46 -18.86 -16.68 -15.17
CA ARG A 46 -17.69 -17.10 -14.41
C ARG A 46 -16.42 -16.39 -14.89
N GLN A 47 -16.24 -16.31 -16.21
CA GLN A 47 -15.14 -15.58 -16.85
C GLN A 47 -15.18 -14.09 -16.47
N LYS A 48 -16.34 -13.44 -16.62
CA LYS A 48 -16.51 -12.02 -16.23
C LYS A 48 -16.24 -11.75 -14.75
N ASN A 49 -16.62 -12.69 -13.87
CA ASN A 49 -16.31 -12.57 -12.43
C ASN A 49 -14.82 -12.72 -12.14
N ASN A 50 -14.13 -13.62 -12.83
CA ASN A 50 -12.69 -13.78 -12.71
C ASN A 50 -11.96 -12.51 -13.17
N GLU A 51 -12.34 -11.94 -14.32
CA GLU A 51 -11.79 -10.68 -14.82
C GLU A 51 -12.04 -9.53 -13.83
N SER A 52 -13.26 -9.42 -13.31
CA SER A 52 -13.61 -8.43 -12.28
C SER A 52 -12.78 -8.61 -11.00
N ALA A 53 -12.53 -9.86 -10.60
CA ALA A 53 -11.71 -10.17 -9.44
C ALA A 53 -10.22 -9.82 -9.69
N LYS A 54 -9.69 -10.09 -10.89
CA LYS A 54 -8.34 -9.67 -11.31
C LYS A 54 -8.20 -8.16 -11.24
N ARG A 55 -9.08 -7.42 -11.90
CA ARG A 55 -9.10 -5.94 -11.86
C ARG A 55 -9.26 -5.39 -10.44
N SER A 56 -10.05 -6.03 -9.59
CA SER A 56 -10.19 -5.62 -8.18
C SER A 56 -8.90 -5.85 -7.37
N ARG A 57 -8.11 -6.87 -7.70
CA ARG A 57 -6.81 -7.13 -7.05
C ARG A 57 -5.78 -6.12 -7.51
N GLU A 58 -5.67 -5.89 -8.81
CA GLU A 58 -4.76 -4.90 -9.42
C GLU A 58 -5.02 -3.49 -8.87
N LYS A 59 -6.30 -3.09 -8.75
CA LYS A 59 -6.66 -1.80 -8.15
C LYS A 59 -6.15 -1.65 -6.72
N ARG A 60 -6.23 -2.72 -5.91
CA ARG A 60 -5.70 -2.70 -4.54
C ARG A 60 -4.19 -2.63 -4.54
N GLN A 61 -3.52 -3.40 -5.40
CA GLN A 61 -2.08 -3.37 -5.55
C GLN A 61 -1.58 -1.96 -5.89
N PHE A 62 -2.21 -1.29 -6.85
CA PHE A 62 -1.88 0.10 -7.18
C PHE A 62 -2.08 1.05 -6.00
N SER A 63 -3.14 0.84 -5.20
CA SER A 63 -3.36 1.63 -3.98
C SER A 63 -2.25 1.43 -2.95
N TYR A 64 -1.75 0.21 -2.77
CA TYR A 64 -0.61 -0.04 -1.87
C TYR A 64 0.66 0.62 -2.41
N PHE A 65 0.91 0.51 -3.71
CA PHE A 65 2.05 1.14 -4.35
C PHE A 65 2.04 2.68 -4.23
N ALA A 66 0.88 3.32 -4.42
CA ALA A 66 0.75 4.76 -4.25
C ALA A 66 1.09 5.21 -2.81
N ILE A 67 0.69 4.43 -1.81
CA ILE A 67 1.01 4.69 -0.40
C ILE A 67 2.52 4.49 -0.15
N GLU A 68 3.10 3.39 -0.65
CA GLU A 68 4.55 3.13 -0.54
C GLU A 68 5.37 4.26 -1.19
N SER A 69 4.96 4.72 -2.38
CA SER A 69 5.60 5.84 -3.08
C SER A 69 5.49 7.15 -2.31
N GLN A 70 4.32 7.47 -1.77
CA GLN A 70 4.14 8.66 -0.94
C GLN A 70 4.97 8.59 0.34
N MET A 71 5.04 7.42 0.97
CA MET A 71 5.85 7.20 2.17
C MET A 71 7.34 7.43 1.87
N ALA A 72 7.84 6.90 0.76
CA ALA A 72 9.22 7.10 0.33
C ALA A 72 9.56 8.58 0.09
N ALA A 73 8.69 9.32 -0.61
CA ALA A 73 8.88 10.76 -0.85
C ALA A 73 8.91 11.56 0.47
N LEU A 74 8.00 11.26 1.40
CA LEU A 74 7.98 11.90 2.72
C LEU A 74 9.24 11.56 3.55
N GLN A 75 9.76 10.34 3.44
CA GLN A 75 10.98 9.94 4.11
C GLN A 75 12.20 10.71 3.58
N GLU A 76 12.28 10.91 2.27
CA GLU A 76 13.31 11.71 1.61
C GLU A 76 13.25 13.18 2.03
N GLU A 77 12.07 13.80 1.98
CA GLU A 77 11.88 15.18 2.46
C GLU A 77 12.22 15.32 3.95
N ASN A 78 11.76 14.39 4.79
CA ASN A 78 12.04 14.42 6.24
C ASN A 78 13.54 14.31 6.53
N PHE A 79 14.24 13.49 5.76
CA PHE A 79 15.68 13.35 5.84
C PHE A 79 16.39 14.66 5.44
N HIS A 80 16.01 15.27 4.32
CA HIS A 80 16.57 16.56 3.89
C HIS A 80 16.35 17.67 4.93
N LEU A 81 15.12 17.80 5.45
CA LEU A 81 14.80 18.78 6.49
C LEU A 81 15.60 18.55 7.77
N ARG A 82 15.80 17.29 8.19
CA ARG A 82 16.65 16.96 9.34
C ARG A 82 18.10 17.35 9.11
N TRP A 83 18.62 17.11 7.91
CA TRP A 83 19.97 17.49 7.57
C TRP A 83 20.15 19.02 7.60
N GLU A 84 19.26 19.77 6.94
CA GLU A 84 19.29 21.24 6.95
C GLU A 84 19.22 21.81 8.36
N LEU A 85 18.32 21.26 9.18
CA LEU A 85 18.14 21.65 10.57
C LEU A 85 19.40 21.38 11.41
N GLN A 86 20.06 20.23 11.23
CA GLN A 86 21.32 19.93 11.90
C GLN A 86 22.44 20.89 11.45
N HIS A 87 22.50 21.21 10.16
CA HIS A 87 23.46 22.17 9.62
C HIS A 87 23.26 23.58 10.20
N LEU A 88 22.01 24.06 10.27
CA LEU A 88 21.67 25.35 10.89
C LEU A 88 21.98 25.36 12.39
N LYS A 89 21.64 24.30 13.12
CA LYS A 89 21.98 24.18 14.55
C LYS A 89 23.48 24.26 14.80
N ALA A 90 24.28 23.63 13.94
CA ALA A 90 25.72 23.70 14.03
C ALA A 90 26.24 25.14 13.79
N ARG A 91 25.72 25.86 12.79
CA ARG A 91 26.07 27.27 12.53
C ARG A 91 25.70 28.20 13.69
N CYS A 92 24.62 27.90 14.41
CA CYS A 92 24.19 28.65 15.59
C CYS A 92 24.93 28.24 16.89
N GLY A 93 25.92 27.35 16.82
CA GLY A 93 26.66 26.88 18.01
C GLY A 93 25.88 25.94 18.93
N LEU A 94 24.71 25.47 18.49
CA LEU A 94 23.88 24.48 19.22
C LEU A 94 24.32 23.04 18.97
N LEU A 95 25.25 22.83 18.03
CA LEU A 95 25.80 21.53 17.68
C LEU A 95 27.30 21.69 17.38
N ASN A 96 28.13 20.87 18.05
CA ASN A 96 29.60 20.96 17.94
C ASN A 96 30.16 20.31 16.66
N HIS A 97 29.31 19.64 15.89
CA HIS A 97 29.69 18.88 14.70
C HIS A 97 28.65 19.10 13.61
N ILE A 98 29.09 19.50 12.41
CA ILE A 98 28.22 19.55 11.23
C ILE A 98 28.17 18.12 10.68
N PRO A 99 27.01 17.44 10.70
CA PRO A 99 26.91 16.17 10.00
C PRO A 99 27.13 16.40 8.51
N GLU A 100 28.13 15.71 7.94
CA GLU A 100 28.30 15.67 6.49
C GLU A 100 27.01 15.18 5.85
N GLN A 101 26.66 15.78 4.71
CA GLN A 101 25.58 15.30 3.86
C GLN A 101 25.76 13.80 3.66
N PRO A 102 24.90 12.95 4.26
CA PRO A 102 24.89 11.56 3.84
C PRO A 102 24.41 11.61 2.41
N ASN A 103 25.17 11.00 1.51
CA ASN A 103 24.88 10.88 0.09
C ASN A 103 23.42 10.45 -0.13
N ALA A 104 22.52 11.43 -0.33
CA ALA A 104 21.09 11.20 -0.56
C ALA A 104 20.88 10.23 -1.72
N SER A 105 21.78 10.29 -2.70
CA SER A 105 21.88 9.38 -3.84
C SER A 105 22.05 7.90 -3.49
N VAL A 106 22.55 7.50 -2.31
CA VAL A 106 22.81 6.07 -2.02
C VAL A 106 21.69 5.47 -1.18
N ASN A 107 21.12 6.21 -0.23
CA ASN A 107 19.98 5.74 0.56
C ASN A 107 18.64 5.82 -0.19
N SER A 108 18.44 6.87 -1.01
CA SER A 108 17.29 6.97 -1.92
C SER A 108 17.37 5.91 -3.02
N LEU A 109 18.57 5.65 -3.57
CA LEU A 109 18.77 4.58 -4.56
C LEU A 109 18.59 3.18 -3.96
N PHE A 110 19.02 2.91 -2.73
CA PHE A 110 18.76 1.61 -2.08
C PHE A 110 17.27 1.38 -1.80
N CYS A 111 16.56 2.42 -1.32
CA CYS A 111 15.12 2.36 -1.05
C CYS A 111 14.30 2.19 -2.35
N THR A 112 14.64 2.95 -3.40
CA THR A 112 13.98 2.83 -4.71
C THR A 112 14.33 1.54 -5.43
N GLN A 113 15.56 1.01 -5.28
CA GLN A 113 15.97 -0.27 -5.83
C GLN A 113 15.23 -1.43 -5.14
N GLU A 114 15.10 -1.43 -3.81
CA GLU A 114 14.30 -2.44 -3.09
C GLU A 114 12.82 -2.40 -3.50
N ILE A 115 12.27 -1.21 -3.73
CA ILE A 115 10.90 -1.04 -4.23
C ILE A 115 10.79 -1.56 -5.68
N GLN A 116 11.73 -1.22 -6.56
CA GLN A 116 11.76 -1.66 -7.94
C GLN A 116 11.93 -3.19 -8.04
N ASP A 117 12.82 -3.77 -7.26
CA ASP A 117 13.04 -5.22 -7.19
C ASP A 117 11.78 -5.93 -6.64
N SER A 118 11.07 -5.30 -5.69
CA SER A 118 9.78 -5.79 -5.18
C SER A 118 8.68 -5.69 -6.25
N LEU A 119 8.66 -4.64 -7.06
CA LEU A 119 7.74 -4.48 -8.19
C LEU A 119 8.01 -5.50 -9.29
N ASP A 120 9.27 -5.70 -9.65
CA ASP A 120 9.70 -6.65 -10.69
C ASP A 120 9.42 -8.09 -10.26
N LYS A 121 9.67 -8.41 -8.97
CA LYS A 121 9.29 -9.69 -8.39
C LYS A 121 7.77 -9.89 -8.34
N LYS A 122 7.01 -8.88 -7.92
CA LYS A 122 5.53 -8.93 -7.94
C LYS A 122 4.98 -9.03 -9.36
N ALA A 123 5.61 -8.39 -10.34
CA ALA A 123 5.25 -8.49 -11.76
C ALA A 123 5.52 -9.89 -12.31
N LEU A 124 6.67 -10.49 -11.99
CA LEU A 124 7.00 -11.87 -12.32
C LEU A 124 6.02 -12.86 -11.67
N ASP A 125 5.64 -12.65 -10.42
CA ASP A 125 4.65 -13.48 -9.72
C ASP A 125 3.25 -13.35 -10.35
N CYS A 126 2.86 -12.15 -10.81
CA CYS A 126 1.60 -11.94 -11.53
C CYS A 126 1.61 -12.63 -12.91
N LEU A 127 2.72 -12.56 -13.64
CA LEU A 127 2.90 -13.27 -14.92
C LEU A 127 2.94 -14.79 -14.73
N SER A 128 3.52 -15.28 -13.63
CA SER A 128 3.49 -16.70 -13.24
C SER A 128 2.08 -17.17 -12.88
N TYR A 129 1.29 -16.31 -12.22
CA TYR A 129 -0.12 -16.60 -11.93
C TYR A 129 -0.97 -16.63 -13.21
N ASP A 130 -0.69 -15.76 -14.18
CA ASP A 130 -1.33 -15.79 -15.50
C ASP A 130 -0.97 -17.06 -16.30
N PHE A 131 0.22 -17.66 -16.08
CA PHE A 131 0.62 -18.96 -16.67
C PHE A 131 -0.13 -20.17 -16.07
N TRP A 132 -0.62 -20.08 -14.83
CA TRP A 132 -1.37 -21.16 -14.15
C TRP A 132 -2.90 -21.02 -14.24
N VAL A 133 -3.40 -19.94 -14.85
CA VAL A 133 -4.85 -19.62 -14.93
C VAL A 133 -5.40 -19.73 -16.36
N THR A 134 -4.55 -19.96 -17.38
CA THR A 134 -4.93 -20.53 -18.69
C THR A 134 -4.92 -22.05 -18.66
#